data_AF-A0A9E1L5U9-F1
#
_entry.id   AF-A0A9E1L5U9-F1
#
_cell.length_a   1.000
_cell.length_b   1.000
_cell.length_c   1.000
_cell.angle_alpha   90.00
_cell.angle_beta   90.00
_cell.angle_gamma   90.00
#
_symmetry.space_group_name_H-M   'P 1'
#
loop_
_entity.id
_entity.type
_entity.pdbx_description
1 polymer ?
#
loop_
_entity_poly.entity_id
_entity_poly.type
_entity_poly.pdbx_seq_one_letter_code
_entity_poly.pdbx_strand_id
1 'polypeptide(L)'
;MSENANNNAARCVVLTPQEGVEAACRIVQRLGLQADIEHCPMLAMAELALLQQLRRNDAAWNSAPQPTLLVLINADEMVDLPHLLKALNHYLPDVEVSTIKDGRLQSINDNSHTVDKLEDPPIIHAESVDADELSMLLDGTELGTDE
;
A
#
# COMPACT_ATOMS: atom_id res chain seq x y z
N MET A 1 8.99 -12.00 -30.54
CA MET A 1 7.71 -11.30 -30.74
C MET A 1 7.63 -10.24 -29.68
N SER A 2 7.38 -9.01 -30.10
CA SER A 2 7.63 -7.77 -29.36
C SER A 2 6.36 -7.38 -28.61
N GLU A 3 6.37 -7.52 -27.28
CA GLU A 3 5.31 -6.96 -26.43
C GLU A 3 5.96 -6.10 -25.34
N ASN A 4 5.27 -5.01 -25.01
CA ASN A 4 5.58 -3.97 -24.02
C ASN A 4 6.23 -2.69 -24.57
N ALA A 5 5.91 -2.32 -25.82
CA ALA A 5 5.82 -0.92 -26.17
C ALA A 5 4.39 -0.43 -25.84
N ASN A 6 4.30 0.62 -25.03
CA ASN A 6 3.12 1.45 -24.72
C ASN A 6 2.16 0.93 -23.63
N ASN A 7 2.33 1.38 -22.38
CA ASN A 7 1.17 1.66 -21.51
C ASN A 7 1.36 2.57 -20.28
N ASN A 8 2.37 3.43 -20.20
CA ASN A 8 2.52 4.30 -19.01
C ASN A 8 1.86 5.68 -19.13
N ALA A 9 0.60 5.71 -19.57
CA ALA A 9 -0.26 6.88 -19.36
C ALA A 9 -0.83 6.94 -17.92
N ALA A 10 -0.62 5.90 -17.12
CA ALA A 10 -1.07 5.85 -15.74
C ALA A 10 -0.18 6.77 -14.87
N ARG A 11 -0.80 7.78 -14.25
CA ARG A 11 -0.15 8.65 -13.26
C ARG A 11 0.47 7.81 -12.14
N CYS A 12 1.73 8.06 -11.78
CA CYS A 12 2.45 7.34 -10.73
C CYS A 12 3.04 8.29 -9.68
N VAL A 13 3.51 7.74 -8.56
CA VAL A 13 4.26 8.51 -7.55
C VAL A 13 5.72 8.09 -7.63
N VAL A 14 6.62 9.06 -7.66
CA VAL A 14 8.08 8.85 -7.65
C VAL A 14 8.62 9.30 -6.31
N LEU A 15 9.32 8.42 -5.60
CA LEU A 15 10.02 8.76 -4.37
C LEU A 15 11.51 8.86 -4.64
N THR A 16 12.10 9.99 -4.27
CA THR A 16 13.53 10.28 -4.42
C THR A 16 14.01 11.13 -3.23
N PRO A 17 15.29 11.07 -2.83
CA PRO A 17 15.83 12.04 -1.88
C PRO A 17 15.66 13.47 -2.39
N GLN A 18 15.59 14.44 -1.48
CA GLN A 18 15.39 15.86 -1.79
C GLN A 18 16.45 16.39 -2.78
N GLU A 19 17.70 15.96 -2.63
CA GLU A 19 18.82 16.35 -3.52
C GLU A 19 18.70 15.72 -4.92
N GLY A 20 17.94 14.63 -5.05
CA GLY A 20 17.75 13.87 -6.28
C GLY A 20 16.58 14.33 -7.16
N VAL A 21 15.76 15.29 -6.71
CA VAL A 21 14.51 15.69 -7.39
C VAL A 21 14.74 16.09 -8.84
N GLU A 22 15.74 16.91 -9.15
CA GLU A 22 16.03 17.33 -10.53
C GLU A 22 16.47 16.16 -11.43
N ALA A 23 17.20 15.20 -10.88
CA ALA A 23 17.59 13.99 -11.59
C ALA A 23 16.36 13.09 -11.85
N ALA A 24 15.51 12.92 -10.83
CA ALA A 24 14.25 12.19 -10.95
C ALA A 24 13.34 12.81 -12.02
N CYS A 25 13.16 14.14 -12.04
CA CYS A 25 12.41 14.86 -13.07
C CYS A 25 12.90 14.51 -14.48
N ARG A 26 14.21 14.56 -14.72
CA ARG A 26 14.80 14.23 -16.03
C ARG A 26 14.58 12.77 -16.41
N ILE A 27 14.68 11.86 -15.46
CA ILE A 27 14.44 10.43 -15.70
C ILE A 27 12.97 10.18 -16.04
N VAL A 28 12.04 10.74 -15.27
CA VAL A 28 10.58 10.68 -15.51
C VAL A 28 10.22 11.21 -16.88
N GLN A 29 10.75 12.39 -17.25
CA GLN A 29 10.53 12.99 -18.58
C GLN A 29 11.07 12.10 -19.70
N ARG A 30 12.28 11.57 -19.55
CA ARG A 30 12.89 10.67 -20.55
C ARG A 30 12.07 9.38 -20.74
N LEU A 31 11.46 8.89 -19.67
CA LEU A 31 10.61 7.69 -19.70
C LEU A 31 9.16 7.98 -20.11
N GLY A 32 8.78 9.24 -20.30
CA GLY A 32 7.41 9.63 -20.65
C GLY A 32 6.39 9.31 -19.55
N LEU A 33 6.81 9.26 -18.28
CA LEU A 33 5.93 8.99 -17.16
C LEU A 33 5.19 10.26 -16.72
N GLN A 34 3.89 10.13 -16.42
CA GLN A 34 3.18 11.14 -15.64
C GLN A 34 3.40 10.84 -14.16
N ALA A 35 4.22 11.63 -13.48
CA ALA A 35 4.59 11.35 -12.10
C ALA A 35 4.45 12.55 -11.17
N ASP A 36 3.93 12.30 -9.97
CA ASP A 36 4.08 13.19 -8.82
C ASP A 36 5.39 12.83 -8.11
N ILE A 37 6.32 13.78 -8.04
CA ILE A 37 7.65 13.54 -7.49
C ILE A 37 7.66 14.01 -6.04
N GLU A 38 7.84 13.06 -5.14
CA GLU A 38 7.89 13.26 -3.70
C GLU A 38 9.28 12.98 -3.15
N HIS A 39 9.63 13.72 -2.10
CA HIS A 39 10.89 13.55 -1.36
C HIS A 39 10.67 13.22 0.12
N CYS A 40 9.42 13.16 0.55
CA CYS A 40 9.02 12.73 1.88
C CYS A 40 8.22 11.43 1.77
N PRO A 41 8.63 10.33 2.43
CA PRO A 41 7.91 9.06 2.37
C PRO A 41 6.46 9.17 2.84
N MET A 42 6.18 10.01 3.83
CA MET A 42 4.82 10.25 4.33
C MET A 42 3.93 10.94 3.28
N LEU A 43 4.47 11.92 2.53
CA LEU A 43 3.74 12.57 1.45
C LEU A 43 3.52 11.61 0.28
N ALA A 44 4.53 10.81 -0.07
CA ALA A 44 4.39 9.77 -1.08
C ALA A 44 3.28 8.76 -0.73
N MET A 45 3.18 8.36 0.54
CA MET A 45 2.08 7.51 1.02
C MET A 45 0.71 8.18 0.85
N ALA A 46 0.60 9.46 1.20
CA ALA A 46 -0.65 10.21 1.06
C ALA A 46 -1.08 10.31 -0.41
N GLU A 47 -0.15 10.63 -1.31
CA GLU A 47 -0.40 10.69 -2.75
C GLU A 47 -0.78 9.33 -3.33
N LEU A 48 -0.11 8.24 -2.90
CA LEU A 48 -0.47 6.88 -3.30
C LEU A 48 -1.90 6.52 -2.87
N ALA A 49 -2.28 6.88 -1.64
CA ALA A 49 -3.63 6.64 -1.14
C ALA A 49 -4.69 7.44 -1.93
N LEU A 50 -4.42 8.71 -2.23
CA LEU A 50 -5.29 9.55 -3.06
C LEU A 50 -5.43 8.97 -4.47
N LEU A 51 -4.31 8.57 -5.09
CA LEU A 51 -4.28 7.99 -6.42
C LEU A 51 -5.02 6.65 -6.48
N GLN A 52 -4.88 5.79 -5.47
CA GLN A 52 -5.62 4.54 -5.39
C GLN A 52 -7.13 4.80 -5.23
N GLN A 53 -7.53 5.78 -4.42
CA GLN A 53 -8.94 6.15 -4.26
C GLN A 53 -9.53 6.69 -5.56
N LEU A 54 -8.79 7.53 -6.28
CA LEU A 54 -9.19 8.04 -7.60
C LEU A 54 -9.41 6.87 -8.58
N ARG A 55 -8.47 5.93 -8.64
CA ARG A 55 -8.57 4.75 -9.50
C ARG A 55 -9.73 3.83 -9.14
N ARG A 56 -10.01 3.65 -7.84
CA ARG A 56 -11.19 2.89 -7.38
C ARG A 56 -12.48 3.56 -7.84
N ASN A 57 -12.56 4.88 -7.76
CA ASN A 57 -13.71 5.63 -8.27
C ASN A 57 -13.84 5.48 -9.80
N ASP A 58 -12.74 5.56 -10.54
CA ASP A 58 -12.74 5.43 -12.00
C ASP A 58 -13.06 4.00 -12.47
N ALA A 59 -12.63 2.99 -11.72
CA ALA A 59 -12.90 1.58 -12.00
C ALA A 59 -14.39 1.22 -11.83
N ALA A 60 -15.15 1.99 -11.05
CA ALA A 60 -16.61 1.84 -11.00
C ALA A 60 -17.27 2.15 -12.36
N TRP A 61 -16.59 2.94 -13.21
CA TRP A 61 -17.07 3.38 -14.52
C TRP A 61 -16.35 2.73 -15.71
N ASN A 62 -15.16 2.15 -15.49
CA ASN A 62 -14.30 1.60 -16.53
C ASN A 62 -13.94 0.13 -16.25
N SER A 63 -13.88 -0.68 -17.31
CA SER A 63 -13.73 -2.14 -17.20
C SER A 63 -12.33 -2.64 -16.79
N ALA A 64 -11.31 -1.77 -16.75
CA ALA A 64 -9.94 -2.17 -16.45
C ALA A 64 -9.30 -1.22 -15.43
N PRO A 65 -9.16 -1.62 -14.15
CA PRO A 65 -8.42 -0.84 -13.18
C PRO A 65 -6.93 -0.81 -13.54
N GLN A 66 -6.31 0.37 -13.52
CA GLN A 66 -4.86 0.50 -13.66
C GLN A 66 -4.21 0.31 -12.27
N PRO A 67 -3.05 -0.36 -12.18
CA PRO A 67 -2.35 -0.57 -10.90
C PRO A 67 -1.65 0.70 -10.41
N THR A 68 -1.85 1.06 -9.14
CA THR A 68 -1.17 2.21 -8.53
C THR A 68 0.32 1.91 -8.44
N LEU A 69 1.17 2.81 -8.93
CA LEU A 69 2.61 2.57 -9.07
C LEU A 69 3.41 3.56 -8.21
N LEU A 70 4.29 3.02 -7.38
CA LEU A 70 5.38 3.72 -6.72
C LEU A 70 6.69 3.43 -7.44
N VAL A 71 7.44 4.47 -7.83
CA VAL A 71 8.76 4.35 -8.45
C VAL A 71 9.82 4.92 -7.51
N LEU A 72 10.76 4.08 -7.11
CA LEU A 72 11.90 4.46 -6.28
C LEU A 72 13.09 4.87 -7.15
N ILE A 73 13.57 6.09 -6.98
CA ILE A 73 14.76 6.62 -7.67
C ILE A 73 15.76 7.08 -6.60
N ASN A 74 16.90 6.39 -6.51
CA ASN A 74 17.94 6.67 -5.51
C ASN A 74 17.41 6.75 -4.06
N ALA A 75 16.30 6.07 -3.76
CA ALA A 75 15.63 6.16 -2.46
C ALA A 75 16.28 5.30 -1.37
N ASP A 76 17.28 4.48 -1.71
CA ASP A 76 17.93 3.54 -0.79
C ASP A 76 18.57 4.22 0.43
N GLU A 77 18.91 5.51 0.31
CA GLU A 77 19.51 6.33 1.37
C GLU A 77 18.47 6.94 2.32
N MET A 78 17.17 6.80 2.02
CA MET A 78 16.09 7.39 2.82
C MET A 78 15.80 6.52 4.05
N VAL A 79 16.07 7.08 5.24
CA VAL A 79 15.91 6.39 6.53
C VAL A 79 14.50 5.80 6.74
N ASP A 80 13.47 6.50 6.26
CA ASP A 80 12.06 6.10 6.46
C ASP A 80 11.51 5.20 5.33
N LEU A 81 12.30 4.87 4.30
CA LEU A 81 11.86 4.00 3.21
C LEU A 81 11.38 2.61 3.70
N PRO A 82 12.08 1.91 4.62
CA PRO A 82 11.61 0.61 5.12
C PRO A 82 10.25 0.70 5.83
N HIS A 83 10.00 1.78 6.56
CA HIS A 83 8.73 2.03 7.23
C HIS A 83 7.60 2.26 6.22
N LEU A 84 7.87 3.03 5.15
CA LEU A 84 6.94 3.22 4.05
C LEU A 84 6.60 1.89 3.36
N LEU A 85 7.60 1.08 3.00
CA LEU A 85 7.36 -0.20 2.32
C LEU A 85 6.52 -1.15 3.19
N LYS A 86 6.81 -1.22 4.50
CA LYS A 86 5.99 -1.98 5.44
C LYS A 86 4.55 -1.46 5.51
N ALA A 87 4.37 -0.14 5.54
CA ALA A 87 3.04 0.48 5.56
C ALA A 87 2.27 0.22 4.25
N LEU A 88 2.93 0.27 3.09
CA LEU A 88 2.32 -0.03 1.79
C LEU A 88 1.81 -1.47 1.75
N ASN A 89 2.63 -2.43 2.15
CA ASN A 89 2.23 -3.84 2.21
C ASN A 89 1.02 -4.09 3.12
N HIS A 90 0.85 -3.29 4.18
CA HIS A 90 -0.25 -3.44 5.12
C HIS A 90 -1.52 -2.68 4.70
N TYR A 91 -1.40 -1.44 4.23
CA TYR A 91 -2.55 -0.54 3.99
C TYR A 91 -2.92 -0.42 2.51
N LEU A 92 -1.97 -0.53 1.59
CA LEU A 92 -2.17 -0.36 0.14
C LEU A 92 -1.54 -1.54 -0.64
N PRO A 93 -1.99 -2.79 -0.41
CA PRO A 93 -1.34 -4.00 -0.94
C PRO A 93 -1.37 -4.12 -2.48
N ASP A 94 -2.24 -3.36 -3.14
CA ASP A 94 -2.36 -3.34 -4.61
C ASP A 94 -1.37 -2.36 -5.27
N VAL A 95 -0.54 -1.65 -4.49
CA VAL A 95 0.47 -0.74 -5.02
C VAL A 95 1.65 -1.54 -5.53
N GLU A 96 1.94 -1.40 -6.81
CA GLU A 96 3.16 -1.93 -7.40
C GLU A 96 4.34 -1.03 -7.04
N VAL A 97 5.41 -1.62 -6.52
CA VAL A 97 6.66 -0.91 -6.25
C VAL A 97 7.68 -1.27 -7.34
N SER A 98 8.29 -0.27 -7.95
CA SER A 98 9.31 -0.42 -8.99
C SER A 98 10.51 0.48 -8.73
N THR A 99 11.64 0.16 -9.33
CA THR A 99 12.82 1.02 -9.42
C THR A 99 13.27 1.17 -10.87
N ILE A 100 14.32 1.95 -11.12
CA ILE A 100 14.88 2.17 -12.44
C ILE A 100 16.27 1.54 -12.50
N LYS A 101 16.40 0.47 -13.28
CA LYS A 101 17.69 -0.17 -13.57
C LYS A 101 17.92 -0.18 -15.08
N ASP A 102 19.14 0.14 -15.49
CA ASP A 102 19.53 0.22 -16.91
C ASP A 102 18.58 1.08 -17.77
N GLY A 103 18.02 2.13 -17.17
CA GLY A 103 17.08 3.03 -17.84
C GLY A 103 15.70 2.42 -18.12
N ARG A 104 15.33 1.34 -17.45
CA ARG A 104 14.00 0.70 -17.54
C ARG A 104 13.38 0.55 -16.16
N LEU A 105 12.04 0.61 -16.10
CA LEU A 105 11.30 0.27 -14.90
C LEU A 105 11.46 -1.24 -14.63
N GLN A 106 11.80 -1.56 -13.39
CA GLN A 106 11.90 -2.92 -12.89
C GLN A 106 11.08 -3.03 -11.60
N SER A 107 10.11 -3.93 -11.60
CA SER A 107 9.32 -4.24 -10.41
C SER A 107 10.20 -4.82 -9.30
N ILE A 108 9.97 -4.34 -8.08
CA ILE A 108 10.55 -4.89 -6.86
C ILE A 108 9.50 -5.86 -6.31
N ASN A 109 9.51 -7.09 -6.81
CA ASN A 109 8.71 -8.15 -6.20
C ASN A 109 9.36 -8.55 -4.88
N ASP A 110 8.80 -8.05 -3.78
CA ASP A 110 9.25 -8.31 -2.41
C ASP A 110 8.86 -9.74 -1.95
N ASN A 111 9.22 -10.76 -2.74
CA ASN A 111 9.11 -12.16 -2.32
C ASN A 111 10.23 -12.57 -1.34
N SER A 112 11.09 -11.64 -0.91
CA SER A 112 12.09 -11.88 0.14
C SER A 112 11.56 -11.73 1.57
N HIS A 113 10.26 -11.46 1.74
CA HIS A 113 9.60 -11.37 3.04
C HIS A 113 8.63 -12.52 3.37
N THR A 114 8.76 -13.69 2.73
CA THR A 114 8.44 -14.95 3.43
C THR A 114 9.54 -15.22 4.46
N VAL A 115 9.57 -14.41 5.51
CA VAL A 115 10.07 -14.88 6.80
C VAL A 115 8.96 -15.77 7.33
N ASP A 116 9.15 -17.05 7.10
CA ASP A 116 8.52 -18.14 7.83
C ASP A 116 8.84 -17.96 9.33
N LYS A 117 8.03 -17.12 10.00
CA LYS A 117 7.89 -17.09 11.45
C LYS A 117 6.43 -16.78 11.77
N LEU A 118 5.60 -17.78 11.52
CA LEU A 118 4.47 -18.05 12.40
C LEU A 118 5.05 -18.53 13.76
N GLU A 119 5.72 -17.66 14.51
CA GLU A 119 6.09 -17.95 15.90
C GLU A 119 5.04 -17.28 16.79
N ASP A 120 4.08 -18.14 17.14
CA ASP A 120 2.95 -18.01 18.04
C ASP A 120 1.70 -17.26 17.55
N PRO A 121 0.52 -17.93 17.49
CA PRO A 121 -0.75 -17.23 17.42
C PRO A 121 -0.91 -16.37 18.68
N PRO A 122 -1.63 -15.24 18.62
CA PRO A 122 -1.91 -14.46 19.82
C PRO A 122 -2.59 -15.39 20.84
N ILE A 123 -1.99 -15.55 22.01
CA ILE A 123 -2.63 -16.23 23.13
C ILE A 123 -3.81 -15.36 23.53
N ILE A 124 -4.98 -15.69 23.00
CA ILE A 124 -6.24 -15.17 23.50
C ILE A 124 -6.44 -15.87 24.85
N HIS A 125 -6.08 -15.20 25.93
CA HIS A 125 -6.59 -15.58 27.25
C HIS A 125 -8.09 -15.30 27.24
N ALA A 126 -8.87 -16.28 26.78
CA ALA A 126 -10.24 -16.39 27.22
C ALA A 126 -10.18 -16.91 28.66
N GLU A 127 -10.43 -16.04 29.64
CA GLU A 127 -10.88 -16.53 30.93
C GLU A 127 -12.06 -17.45 30.67
N SER A 128 -12.01 -18.67 31.21
CA SER A 128 -13.13 -19.60 31.14
C SER A 128 -14.23 -19.04 32.03
N VAL A 129 -15.08 -18.19 31.45
CA VAL A 129 -16.30 -17.72 32.10
C VAL A 129 -17.14 -18.96 32.41
N ASP A 130 -17.36 -19.21 33.69
CA ASP A 130 -18.25 -20.28 34.16
C ASP A 130 -19.67 -20.02 33.61
N ALA A 131 -20.41 -21.08 33.28
CA ALA A 131 -21.82 -20.97 32.95
C ALA A 131 -22.63 -20.28 34.06
N ASP A 132 -22.17 -20.36 35.31
CA ASP A 132 -22.78 -19.67 36.45
C ASP A 132 -22.56 -18.14 36.41
N GLU A 133 -21.47 -17.64 35.82
CA GLU A 133 -21.22 -16.20 35.66
C GLU A 133 -22.02 -15.60 34.50
N LEU A 134 -22.23 -16.37 33.41
CA LEU A 134 -23.09 -15.97 32.29
C LEU A 134 -24.58 -15.89 32.69
N SER A 135 -25.00 -16.65 33.70
CA SER A 135 -26.39 -16.66 34.20
C SER A 135 -26.76 -15.34 34.89
N MET A 136 -25.79 -14.57 35.38
CA MET A 136 -26.03 -13.26 35.99
C MET A 136 -26.26 -12.13 34.98
N LEU A 137 -25.88 -12.35 33.70
CA LEU A 137 -25.99 -11.35 32.64
C LEU A 137 -27.30 -11.45 31.84
N LEU A 138 -28.07 -12.53 32.01
CA LEU A 138 -29.33 -12.78 31.28
C LEU A 138 -30.60 -12.49 32.08
N ASP A 139 -30.50 -12.18 33.38
CA ASP A 139 -31.67 -11.90 34.24
C ASP A 139 -32.02 -10.40 34.34
N GLY A 140 -31.44 -9.57 33.48
CA GLY A 140 -31.73 -8.14 33.41
C GLY A 140 -32.27 -7.73 32.05
N THR A 141 -33.57 -7.39 32.03
CA THR A 141 -34.39 -6.77 30.94
C THR A 141 -34.91 -7.72 29.85
N GLU A 142 -36.22 -7.88 29.60
CA GLU A 142 -37.36 -6.92 29.53
C GLU A 142 -38.70 -7.60 29.96
N LEU A 143 -39.59 -6.99 30.77
CA LEU A 143 -40.64 -5.99 30.48
C LEU A 143 -41.84 -6.46 29.61
N GLY A 144 -43.02 -6.65 30.26
CA GLY A 144 -44.40 -6.75 29.68
C GLY A 144 -44.84 -8.16 29.27
N THR A 145 -46.07 -8.67 29.42
CA THR A 145 -47.46 -8.24 29.71
C THR A 145 -48.22 -9.50 30.20
N ASP A 146 -49.16 -9.48 31.16
CA ASP A 146 -50.61 -9.32 30.94
C ASP A 146 -51.39 -9.58 32.28
N GLU A 147 -52.55 -8.93 32.37
CA GLU A 147 -53.62 -8.87 33.41
C GLU A 147 -53.54 -7.75 34.48
#